data_AF-A0A7C4KV86-F1
#
_entry.id   AF-A0A7C4KV86-F1
#
_cell.length_a   1.000
_cell.length_b   1.000
_cell.length_c   1.000
_cell.angle_alpha   90.00
_cell.angle_beta   90.00
_cell.angle_gamma   90.00
#
_symmetry.space_group_name_H-M   'P 1'
#
loop_
_entity.id
_entity.type
_entity.pdbx_description
1 polymer ?
#
loop_
_entity_poly.entity_id
_entity_poly.type
_entity_poly.pdbx_seq_one_letter_code
_entity_poly.pdbx_strand_id
1 'polypeptide(L)'
;MYGEAGVGKTNLVLWLLSNLSRTSGLDVVYISTEGPLYTSLLSRYEFPENALFTEVYDINNLLQVVFKIYSFKRGFKAVAIDSINNFYRVEVL
;
A
#
# COMPACT_ATOMS: atom_id res chain seq x y z
N MET A 1 -3.54 -1.56 10.01
CA MET A 1 -4.35 -2.66 10.58
C MET A 1 -3.41 -3.70 11.17
N TYR A 2 -3.72 -4.29 12.32
CA TYR A 2 -2.91 -5.32 12.97
C TYR A 2 -3.69 -6.64 13.08
N GLY A 3 -2.97 -7.77 13.05
CA GLY A 3 -3.53 -9.11 13.15
C GLY A 3 -2.53 -10.17 12.71
N GLU A 4 -2.81 -11.43 13.03
CA GLU A 4 -1.96 -12.58 12.70
C GLU A 4 -1.68 -12.70 11.19
N ALA A 5 -0.57 -13.32 10.81
CA ALA A 5 -0.27 -13.60 9.41
C ALA A 5 -1.37 -14.49 8.79
N GLY A 6 -1.67 -14.29 7.50
CA GLY A 6 -2.67 -15.13 6.80
C GLY A 6 -4.14 -14.78 7.03
N VAL A 7 -4.50 -13.88 7.96
CA VAL A 7 -5.91 -13.51 8.23
C VAL A 7 -6.58 -12.61 7.18
N GLY A 8 -5.91 -12.37 6.04
CA GLY A 8 -6.48 -11.60 4.93
C GLY A 8 -6.31 -10.08 5.00
N LYS A 9 -5.40 -9.55 5.84
CA LYS A 9 -5.14 -8.10 5.97
C LYS A 9 -4.90 -7.42 4.61
N THR A 10 -4.01 -7.97 3.79
CA THR A 10 -3.71 -7.44 2.44
C THR A 10 -4.94 -7.47 1.53
N ASN A 11 -5.75 -8.53 1.58
CA ASN A 11 -7.00 -8.59 0.80
C ASN A 11 -7.98 -7.50 1.23
N LEU A 12 -8.12 -7.27 2.54
CA LEU A 12 -8.99 -6.21 3.07
C LEU A 12 -8.48 -4.81 2.67
N VAL A 13 -7.18 -4.55 2.75
CA VAL A 13 -6.57 -3.29 2.29
C VAL A 13 -6.85 -3.07 0.80
N LEU A 14 -6.55 -4.05 -0.05
CA LEU A 14 -6.73 -3.92 -1.49
C LEU A 14 -8.21 -3.73 -1.86
N TRP A 15 -9.13 -4.45 -1.21
CA TRP A 15 -10.56 -4.25 -1.37
C TRP A 15 -11.01 -2.84 -0.96
N LEU A 16 -10.51 -2.31 0.16
CA LEU A 16 -10.84 -0.95 0.59
C LEU A 16 -10.35 0.08 -0.43
N LEU A 17 -9.08 -0.02 -0.85
CA LEU A 17 -8.51 0.91 -1.82
C LEU A 17 -9.25 0.85 -3.17
N SER A 18 -9.65 -0.33 -3.62
CA SER A 18 -10.36 -0.45 -4.90
C SER A 18 -11.77 0.13 -4.86
N ASN A 19 -12.46 0.05 -3.73
CA ASN A 19 -13.76 0.71 -3.58
C ASN A 19 -13.60 2.23 -3.50
N LEU A 20 -12.60 2.74 -2.77
CA LEU A 20 -12.32 4.17 -2.71
C LEU A 20 -11.97 4.74 -4.09
N SER A 21 -11.16 4.03 -4.86
CA SER A 21 -10.75 4.47 -6.19
C SER A 21 -11.88 4.37 -7.22
N ARG A 22 -12.64 3.27 -7.24
CA ARG A 22 -13.75 3.06 -8.20
C ARG A 22 -14.99 3.90 -7.88
N THR A 23 -15.48 3.82 -6.65
CA THR A 23 -16.79 4.39 -6.29
C THR A 23 -16.70 5.88 -6.01
N SER A 24 -15.61 6.32 -5.39
CA SER A 24 -15.43 7.72 -5.01
C SER A 24 -14.47 8.48 -5.94
N GLY A 25 -13.87 7.81 -6.92
CA GLY A 25 -12.93 8.42 -7.87
C GLY A 25 -11.63 8.91 -7.22
N LEU A 26 -11.32 8.45 -6.00
CA LEU A 26 -10.21 8.97 -5.22
C LEU A 26 -8.87 8.43 -5.73
N ASP A 27 -7.88 9.32 -5.84
CA ASP A 27 -6.49 8.91 -6.09
C ASP A 27 -5.96 8.15 -4.86
N VAL A 28 -5.56 6.88 -5.06
CA VAL A 28 -5.09 6.00 -3.99
C VAL A 28 -3.67 5.49 -4.24
N VAL A 29 -2.94 5.21 -3.17
CA VAL A 29 -1.60 4.60 -3.23
C VAL A 29 -1.54 3.38 -2.33
N TYR A 30 -0.95 2.31 -2.85
CA TYR A 30 -0.53 1.16 -2.09
C TYR A 30 1.00 1.05 -2.13
N ILE A 31 1.63 0.97 -0.96
CA ILE A 31 3.07 0.82 -0.79
C ILE A 31 3.32 -0.54 -0.17
N SER A 32 3.98 -1.45 -0.90
CA SER A 32 4.44 -2.73 -0.36
C SER A 32 5.82 -2.59 0.24
N THR A 33 6.06 -3.12 1.43
CA THR A 33 7.42 -3.26 1.99
C THR A 33 7.90 -4.70 2.06
N GLU A 34 7.06 -5.64 1.64
CA GLU A 34 7.32 -7.09 1.66
C GLU A 34 7.55 -7.66 0.24
N GLY A 35 7.63 -6.78 -0.77
CA GLY A 35 7.85 -7.14 -2.17
C GLY A 35 6.55 -7.33 -2.98
N PRO A 36 6.63 -7.93 -4.18
CA PRO A 36 5.56 -7.84 -5.18
C PRO A 36 4.45 -8.87 -5.02
N LEU A 37 4.38 -9.64 -3.92
CA LEU A 37 3.41 -10.75 -3.78
C LEU A 37 1.94 -10.29 -3.91
N TYR A 38 1.65 -9.04 -3.51
CA TYR A 38 0.32 -8.43 -3.63
C TYR A 38 -0.17 -8.31 -5.08
N THR A 39 0.73 -8.28 -6.07
CA THR A 39 0.38 -8.13 -7.50
C THR A 39 -0.57 -9.24 -7.97
N SER A 40 -0.38 -10.46 -7.47
CA SER A 40 -1.25 -11.61 -7.75
C SER A 40 -2.70 -11.44 -7.28
N LEU A 41 -2.93 -10.50 -6.35
CA LEU A 41 -4.25 -10.20 -5.80
C LEU A 41 -4.96 -9.05 -6.55
N LEU A 42 -4.22 -8.23 -7.29
CA LEU A 42 -4.78 -7.03 -7.95
C LEU A 42 -5.88 -7.35 -8.96
N SER A 43 -5.74 -8.47 -9.67
CA SER A 43 -6.74 -8.95 -10.65
C SER A 43 -8.10 -9.22 -10.04
N ARG A 44 -8.19 -9.37 -8.71
CA ARG A 44 -9.44 -9.57 -7.97
C ARG A 44 -10.25 -8.29 -7.76
N TYR A 45 -9.64 -7.11 -7.98
CA TYR A 45 -10.16 -5.85 -7.44
C TYR A 45 -10.42 -4.72 -8.46
N GLU A 46 -10.31 -4.94 -9.77
CA GLU A 46 -10.70 -3.97 -10.82
C GLU A 46 -10.21 -2.52 -10.58
N PHE A 47 -8.94 -2.33 -10.23
CA PHE A 47 -8.42 -1.00 -9.96
C PHE A 47 -8.46 -0.08 -11.21
N PRO A 48 -8.94 1.17 -11.10
CA PRO A 48 -8.84 2.16 -12.18
C PRO A 48 -7.43 2.79 -12.23
N GLU A 49 -7.21 3.66 -13.23
CA GLU A 49 -5.93 4.36 -13.44
C GLU A 49 -5.52 5.33 -12.31
N ASN A 50 -6.45 5.67 -11.40
CA ASN A 50 -6.20 6.50 -10.23
C ASN A 50 -5.63 5.72 -9.02
N ALA A 51 -5.24 4.46 -9.22
CA ALA A 51 -4.58 3.65 -8.20
C ALA A 51 -3.11 3.40 -8.57
N LEU A 52 -2.20 3.82 -7.68
CA LEU A 52 -0.77 3.58 -7.82
C LEU A 52 -0.28 2.51 -6.84
N PHE A 53 0.67 1.71 -7.32
CA PHE A 53 1.29 0.63 -6.56
C PHE A 53 2.80 0.77 -6.65
N THR A 54 3.49 0.59 -5.53
CA THR A 54 4.95 0.69 -5.49
C THR A 54 5.55 -0.18 -4.38
N GLU A 55 6.75 -0.69 -4.61
CA GLU A 55 7.53 -1.41 -3.60
C GLU A 55 8.63 -0.53 -3.01
N VAL A 56 8.80 -0.63 -1.69
CA VAL A 56 9.82 0.08 -0.92
C VAL A 56 10.49 -0.87 0.06
N TYR A 57 11.80 -1.03 -0.04
CA TYR A 57 12.57 -2.00 0.76
C TYR A 57 13.39 -1.38 1.88
N ASP A 58 13.47 -0.05 1.96
CA ASP A 58 14.20 0.66 2.99
C ASP A 58 13.39 1.82 3.59
N ILE A 59 13.64 2.12 4.86
CA ILE A 59 12.89 3.12 5.62
C ILE A 59 13.10 4.54 5.09
N ASN A 60 14.28 4.87 4.56
CA ASN A 60 14.58 6.20 4.06
C ASN A 60 13.79 6.46 2.77
N ASN A 61 13.73 5.49 1.86
CA ASN A 61 12.92 5.56 0.66
C ASN A 61 11.43 5.60 1.00
N LEU A 62 10.98 4.87 2.03
CA LEU A 62 9.57 4.95 2.46
C LEU A 62 9.21 6.37 2.89
N LEU A 63 10.05 6.99 3.71
CA LEU A 63 9.86 8.38 4.13
C LEU A 63 9.86 9.33 2.92
N GLN A 64 10.78 9.15 1.97
CA GLN A 64 10.81 9.96 0.75
C GLN A 64 9.52 9.80 -0.08
N VAL A 65 9.01 8.58 -0.26
CA VAL A 65 7.77 8.32 -0.99
C VAL A 65 6.58 8.97 -0.28
N VAL A 66 6.46 8.80 1.04
CA VAL A 66 5.38 9.40 1.83
C VAL A 66 5.43 10.93 1.76
N PHE A 67 6.60 11.55 1.86
CA PHE A 67 6.74 13.00 1.73
C PHE A 67 6.42 13.49 0.32
N LYS A 68 6.80 12.76 -0.72
CA LYS A 68 6.44 13.09 -2.12
C LYS A 68 4.92 13.02 -2.33
N ILE A 69 4.27 11.97 -1.81
CA ILE A 69 2.80 11.81 -1.85
C ILE A 69 2.12 12.99 -1.16
N TYR A 70 2.59 13.35 0.05
CA TYR A 70 2.02 14.47 0.81
C TYR A 70 2.21 15.83 0.11
N SER A 71 3.33 16.00 -0.59
CA SER A 71 3.66 17.25 -1.30
C SER A 71 2.89 17.43 -2.62
N PHE A 72 2.17 16.40 -3.10
CA PHE A 72 1.48 16.45 -4.38
C PHE A 72 0.19 17.28 -4.28
N LYS A 73 0.13 18.42 -4.99
CA LYS A 73 -0.98 19.40 -4.88
C LYS A 73 -2.39 18.85 -5.15
N ARG A 74 -2.54 17.88 -6.06
CA ARG A 74 -3.84 17.22 -6.33
C ARG A 74 -4.20 16.22 -5.22
N GLY A 75 -3.16 15.64 -4.59
CA GLY A 75 -3.16 14.88 -3.36
C GLY A 75 -3.82 13.51 -3.46
N PHE A 76 -3.08 12.45 -3.14
CA PHE A 76 -3.67 11.14 -2.88
C PHE A 76 -4.52 11.20 -1.61
N LYS A 77 -5.72 10.60 -1.66
CA LYS A 77 -6.71 10.68 -0.57
C LYS A 77 -6.69 9.47 0.34
N ALA A 78 -6.12 8.37 -0.13
CA ALA A 78 -5.82 7.20 0.69
C ALA A 78 -4.44 6.64 0.35
N VAL A 79 -3.66 6.34 1.38
CA VAL A 79 -2.36 5.69 1.27
C VAL A 79 -2.36 4.50 2.21
N ALA A 80 -2.06 3.31 1.68
CA ALA A 80 -1.82 2.12 2.47
C ALA A 80 -0.33 1.74 2.41
N ILE A 81 0.21 1.30 3.55
CA ILE A 81 1.57 0.75 3.66
C ILE A 81 1.41 -0.67 4.19
N ASP A 82 1.82 -1.68 3.40
CA ASP A 82 1.65 -3.10 3.71
C ASP A 82 2.98 -3.87 3.55
N SER A 83 3.63 -4.33 4.61
CA SER A 83 3.40 -4.02 6.02
C SER A 83 4.37 -2.94 6.50
N ILE A 84 4.49 -2.71 7.81
CA ILE A 84 5.63 -1.96 8.39
C ILE A 84 6.60 -2.90 9.10
N ASN A 85 6.24 -4.19 9.23
CA ASN A 85 6.95 -5.15 10.08
C ASN A 85 8.37 -5.39 9.58
N ASN A 86 8.59 -5.27 8.26
CA ASN A 86 9.91 -5.49 7.67
C ASN A 86 10.97 -4.54 8.23
N PHE A 87 10.59 -3.35 8.71
CA PHE A 87 11.54 -2.39 9.32
C PHE A 87 11.82 -2.63 10.81
N TYR A 88 11.03 -3.49 11.47
CA TYR A 88 11.16 -3.78 12.90
C TYR A 88 11.67 -5.20 13.16
N ARG A 89 11.93 -5.99 12.11
CA ARG A 89 12.64 -7.26 12.25
C ARG A 89 14.07 -6.92 12.65
N VAL A 90 14.35 -7.02 13.95
CA VAL A 90 15.72 -7.09 14.45
C VAL A 90 16.31 -8.36 13.86
N GLU A 91 17.36 -8.23 13.05
CA GLU A 91 18.16 -9.40 12.69
C GLU A 91 18.61 -10.05 13.99
N VAL A 92 18.10 -11.24 14.27
CA VAL A 92 18.71 -12.10 15.29
C VAL A 92 20.01 -12.58 14.65
N LEU A 93 21.09 -11.86 14.94
CA LEU A 93 22.47 -12.26 14.65
C LEU A 93 22.83 -13.53 15.43
#